data_AF-A0A6A5ZXH8-F1
#
_entry.id   AF-A0A6A5ZXH8-F1
#
_cell.length_a   1.000
_cell.length_b   1.000
_cell.length_c   1.000
_cell.angle_alpha   90.00
_cell.angle_beta   90.00
_cell.angle_gamma   90.00
#
_symmetry.space_group_name_H-M   'P 1'
#
loop_
_entity.id
_entity.type
_entity.pdbx_description
1 polymer ?
#
loop_
_entity_poly.entity_id
_entity_poly.type
_entity_poly.pdbx_seq_one_letter_code
_entity_poly.pdbx_strand_id
1 'polypeptide(L)'
;MLELQLGKTPAATPATETQSGKEPVTPAAKRHSRKVSLGLPISIARSQTSPANPTQRPWTPSTPTISERVERSERPERPDGVVETALVQEERELEYKHRHTFIGTASLDDFLEILEVSSNHITTRASVAKAFIFLVSAEHLHARQCSIKPEGWDLVSRITTDSSNSDYVAQAQTKLGAVTLKQFLDLIPFDDKGEVSALNVVGAFSAGSHMDAKASAGVGSKAGMFRKWMVKQMGIGA
;
A
#
# COMPACT_ATOMS: atom_id res chain seq x y z
N MET A 1 -75.18 3.27 -7.78
CA MET A 1 -75.97 2.91 -6.60
C MET A 1 -74.98 2.75 -5.44
N LEU A 2 -75.16 3.52 -4.36
CA LEU A 2 -74.44 3.53 -3.04
C LEU A 2 -73.00 4.13 -3.05
N GLU A 3 -72.80 5.39 -2.63
CA GLU A 3 -72.65 5.96 -1.25
C GLU A 3 -71.26 5.72 -0.62
N LEU A 4 -70.40 6.75 -0.44
CA LEU A 4 -70.22 7.63 0.74
C LEU A 4 -69.62 6.85 1.95
N GLN A 5 -68.44 7.15 2.52
CA GLN A 5 -67.99 8.34 3.28
C GLN A 5 -66.44 8.28 3.43
N LEU A 6 -65.65 9.34 3.24
CA LEU A 6 -65.46 10.55 4.06
C LEU A 6 -64.78 10.30 5.43
N GLY A 7 -63.51 10.69 5.54
CA GLY A 7 -62.77 10.81 6.81
C GLY A 7 -61.68 11.87 6.66
N LYS A 8 -62.02 13.11 7.04
CA LYS A 8 -61.28 14.37 6.90
C LYS A 8 -60.78 14.81 8.28
N THR A 9 -59.46 15.07 8.40
CA THR A 9 -58.68 16.06 9.23
C THR A 9 -59.27 16.61 10.56
N PRO A 10 -58.50 17.01 11.61
CA PRO A 10 -57.42 18.02 11.49
C PRO A 10 -56.28 18.02 12.55
N ALA A 11 -55.45 19.06 12.40
CA ALA A 11 -54.19 19.42 13.04
C ALA A 11 -54.26 19.90 14.52
N ALA A 12 -53.10 19.95 15.20
CA ALA A 12 -52.50 21.13 15.86
C ALA A 12 -51.48 20.77 16.98
N THR A 13 -50.25 21.28 16.86
CA THR A 13 -49.25 21.58 17.91
C THR A 13 -49.77 22.74 18.81
N PRO A 14 -49.26 23.09 20.04
CA PRO A 14 -47.84 23.25 20.42
C PRO A 14 -47.40 23.07 21.93
N ALA A 15 -46.07 23.09 22.13
CA ALA A 15 -45.24 23.68 23.22
C ALA A 15 -45.42 23.38 24.73
N THR A 16 -44.30 22.96 25.36
CA THR A 16 -43.75 23.46 26.66
C THR A 16 -42.24 23.10 26.66
N GLU A 17 -41.27 24.02 26.55
CA GLU A 17 -40.53 24.75 27.64
C GLU A 17 -40.13 23.86 28.84
N THR A 18 -38.98 23.96 29.53
CA THR A 18 -37.72 24.72 29.43
C THR A 18 -36.79 24.16 30.54
N GLN A 19 -35.50 23.99 30.21
CA GLN A 19 -34.27 24.00 31.03
C GLN A 19 -34.05 23.14 32.29
N SER A 20 -32.80 22.64 32.36
CA SER A 20 -31.80 22.84 33.44
C SER A 20 -31.08 21.52 33.70
N GLY A 21 -29.84 21.30 33.25
CA GLY A 21 -28.67 22.07 33.61
C GLY A 21 -27.97 21.38 34.79
N LYS A 22 -26.97 20.53 34.50
CA LYS A 22 -25.76 20.23 35.32
C LYS A 22 -25.03 18.97 34.84
N GLU A 23 -23.88 19.17 34.20
CA GLU A 23 -22.66 18.38 34.41
C GLU A 23 -21.56 19.38 34.81
N PRO A 24 -20.40 19.00 35.39
CA PRO A 24 -19.93 17.67 35.78
C PRO A 24 -19.39 17.63 37.23
N VAL A 25 -19.34 16.45 37.85
CA VAL A 25 -18.58 16.24 39.10
C VAL A 25 -17.46 15.26 38.84
N THR A 26 -16.25 15.81 38.69
CA THR A 26 -14.97 15.12 38.67
C THR A 26 -14.62 14.64 40.08
N PRO A 27 -14.18 13.39 40.28
CA PRO A 27 -13.28 13.06 41.37
C PRO A 27 -11.86 12.87 40.86
N ALA A 28 -10.97 13.56 41.56
CA ALA A 28 -9.52 13.61 41.48
C ALA A 28 -8.80 12.30 41.11
N ALA A 29 -7.92 12.45 40.13
CA ALA A 29 -6.56 11.91 40.04
C ALA A 29 -6.13 10.82 41.04
N LYS A 30 -5.94 9.60 40.51
CA LYS A 30 -4.80 8.75 40.88
C LYS A 30 -4.13 8.22 39.62
N ARG A 31 -3.21 9.02 39.06
CA ARG A 31 -2.21 8.55 38.08
C ARG A 31 -1.28 7.59 38.80
N HIS A 32 -1.55 6.29 38.75
CA HIS A 32 -0.51 5.29 39.00
C HIS A 32 0.37 5.18 37.74
N SER A 33 1.30 6.11 37.58
CA SER A 33 2.45 5.92 36.70
C SER A 33 3.41 4.98 37.40
N ARG A 34 3.28 3.67 37.15
CA ARG A 34 4.39 2.75 37.42
C ARG A 34 5.43 2.98 36.33
N LYS A 35 6.46 3.78 36.65
CA LYS A 35 7.69 3.82 35.87
C LYS A 35 8.37 2.46 36.01
N VAL A 36 8.08 1.54 35.10
CA VAL A 36 8.86 0.31 34.97
C VAL A 36 10.10 0.68 34.17
N SER A 37 11.21 0.92 34.88
CA SER A 37 12.52 1.04 34.24
C SER A 37 12.95 -0.34 33.78
N LEU A 38 12.81 -0.62 32.48
CA LEU A 38 13.44 -1.80 31.89
C LEU A 38 14.93 -1.46 31.75
N GLY A 39 15.75 -2.05 32.61
CA GLY A 39 17.21 -1.96 32.55
C GLY A 39 17.74 -2.67 31.29
N LEU A 40 17.55 -2.05 30.14
CA LEU A 40 18.11 -2.50 28.87
C LEU A 40 19.52 -1.94 28.72
N PRO A 41 20.54 -2.77 28.48
CA PRO A 41 21.87 -2.28 28.16
C PRO A 41 21.85 -1.57 26.80
N ILE A 42 22.09 -0.26 26.81
CA ILE A 42 22.26 0.54 25.59
C ILE A 42 23.72 0.41 25.16
N SER A 43 24.02 -0.48 24.22
CA SER A 43 25.30 -0.50 23.53
C SER A 43 25.31 0.59 22.46
N ILE A 44 25.87 1.75 22.81
CA ILE A 44 26.16 2.83 21.87
C ILE A 44 27.48 2.49 21.18
N ALA A 45 27.42 1.92 19.97
CA ALA A 45 28.60 1.80 19.13
C ALA A 45 28.99 3.21 18.63
N ARG A 46 30.03 3.77 19.25
CA ARG A 46 30.68 5.00 18.81
C ARG A 46 31.37 4.76 17.47
N SER A 47 31.03 5.57 16.47
CA SER A 47 31.81 5.77 15.26
C SER A 47 33.24 6.17 15.64
N GLN A 48 34.20 5.30 15.41
CA GLN A 48 35.61 5.67 15.50
C GLN A 48 36.05 6.30 14.17
N THR A 49 36.03 7.63 14.16
CA THR A 49 37.01 8.42 13.42
C THR A 49 38.36 8.29 14.11
N SER A 50 39.40 7.92 13.37
CA SER A 50 40.78 8.28 13.73
C SER A 50 41.62 8.56 12.48
N PRO A 51 42.60 9.50 12.54
CA PRO A 51 43.19 10.15 11.37
C PRO A 51 44.69 9.79 11.10
N ALA A 52 45.19 10.26 9.93
CA ALA A 52 46.58 10.43 9.46
C ALA A 52 47.39 9.15 9.09
N ASN A 53 47.70 8.81 7.82
CA ASN A 53 48.60 9.39 6.78
C ASN A 53 50.12 9.22 7.10
N PRO A 54 51.11 9.13 6.17
CA PRO A 54 51.12 9.06 4.69
C PRO A 54 52.03 7.97 4.07
N THR A 55 52.02 7.93 2.72
CA THR A 55 53.13 7.61 1.79
C THR A 55 52.89 6.35 0.96
N GLN A 56 52.48 6.51 -0.31
CA GLN A 56 53.26 6.07 -1.48
C GLN A 56 52.57 6.37 -2.83
N ARG A 57 53.27 7.23 -3.59
CA ARG A 57 53.47 7.34 -5.06
C ARG A 57 52.27 7.40 -6.04
N PRO A 58 52.31 8.37 -6.99
CA PRO A 58 51.32 8.53 -8.05
C PRO A 58 51.60 7.64 -9.26
N TRP A 59 50.54 7.07 -9.85
CA TRP A 59 50.55 6.53 -11.20
C TRP A 59 49.73 7.47 -12.10
N THR A 60 50.41 8.09 -13.06
CA THR A 60 49.79 8.81 -14.19
C THR A 60 49.87 7.93 -15.44
N PRO A 61 48.77 7.71 -16.18
CA PRO A 61 48.86 7.16 -17.53
C PRO A 61 49.12 8.29 -18.53
N SER A 62 50.25 8.20 -19.21
CA SER A 62 50.63 9.03 -20.35
C SER A 62 49.80 8.68 -21.58
N THR A 63 49.21 9.68 -22.24
CA THR A 63 48.91 9.64 -23.68
C THR A 63 50.21 9.70 -24.48
N PRO A 64 50.32 8.99 -25.62
CA PRO A 64 50.33 9.76 -26.88
C PRO A 64 49.66 9.08 -28.11
N THR A 65 49.04 9.94 -28.94
CA THR A 65 49.21 10.08 -30.39
C THR A 65 48.55 9.11 -31.39
N ILE A 66 47.50 9.64 -32.03
CA ILE A 66 47.15 9.67 -33.47
C ILE A 66 47.99 8.79 -34.42
N SER A 67 47.36 7.83 -35.10
CA SER A 67 47.07 7.86 -36.55
C SER A 67 46.70 6.45 -37.04
N GLU A 68 45.47 6.21 -37.50
CA GLU A 68 45.28 5.61 -38.84
C GLU A 68 43.84 5.77 -39.33
N ARG A 69 43.77 6.35 -40.51
CA ARG A 69 42.62 6.61 -41.36
C ARG A 69 42.18 5.30 -42.00
N VAL A 70 40.95 4.85 -41.74
CA VAL A 70 40.22 3.99 -42.67
C VAL A 70 38.91 4.69 -42.99
N GLU A 71 38.89 5.32 -44.17
CA GLU A 71 37.68 5.74 -44.85
C GLU A 71 36.81 4.50 -45.08
N ARG A 72 35.73 4.36 -44.31
CA ARG A 72 34.63 3.47 -44.67
C ARG A 72 33.40 4.31 -44.94
N SER A 73 33.29 4.66 -46.22
CA SER A 73 32.06 4.84 -47.00
C SER A 73 30.81 5.13 -46.17
N GLU A 74 30.45 6.41 -46.13
CA GLU A 74 29.17 6.92 -45.66
C GLU A 74 28.04 6.24 -46.45
N ARG A 75 27.45 5.21 -45.85
CA ARG A 75 26.06 4.86 -46.13
C ARG A 75 25.22 5.62 -45.13
N PRO A 76 24.27 6.47 -45.54
CA PRO A 76 23.31 7.07 -44.63
C PRO A 76 22.41 5.96 -44.07
N GLU A 77 22.83 5.33 -42.98
CA GLU A 77 21.97 4.50 -42.15
C GLU A 77 20.92 5.46 -41.56
N ARG A 78 19.66 5.21 -41.89
CA ARG A 78 18.53 6.00 -41.40
C ARG A 78 18.54 5.98 -39.86
N PRO A 79 18.24 7.10 -39.19
CA PRO A 79 18.27 7.21 -37.73
C PRO A 79 17.19 6.38 -36.99
N ASP A 80 16.33 5.65 -37.72
CA ASP A 80 15.19 4.91 -37.17
C ASP A 80 15.61 3.78 -36.20
N GLY A 81 16.80 3.18 -36.37
CA GLY A 81 17.24 2.03 -35.55
C GLY A 81 17.72 2.38 -34.13
N VAL A 82 18.15 3.62 -33.88
CA VAL A 82 18.66 4.03 -32.56
C VAL A 82 17.50 4.37 -31.60
N VAL A 83 16.39 4.87 -32.15
CA VAL A 83 15.20 5.21 -31.36
C VAL A 83 14.50 3.94 -30.88
N GLU A 84 14.32 2.96 -31.76
CA GLU A 84 13.67 1.69 -31.40
C GLU A 84 14.43 0.95 -30.29
N THR A 85 15.75 0.90 -30.39
CA THR A 85 16.58 0.23 -29.36
C THR A 85 16.55 0.96 -28.01
N ALA A 86 16.44 2.29 -28.02
CA ALA A 86 16.26 3.07 -26.80
C ALA A 86 14.90 2.84 -26.14
N LEU A 87 13.81 2.78 -26.92
CA LEU A 87 12.47 2.50 -26.42
C LEU A 87 12.34 1.10 -25.82
N VAL A 88 12.91 0.08 -26.49
CA VAL A 88 12.96 -1.29 -25.97
C VAL A 88 13.74 -1.37 -24.65
N GLN A 89 14.82 -0.59 -24.52
CA GLN A 89 15.59 -0.55 -23.28
C GLN A 89 14.79 0.12 -22.15
N GLU A 90 14.08 1.21 -22.44
CA GLU A 90 13.22 1.89 -21.47
C GLU A 90 12.07 1.00 -21.00
N GLU A 91 11.43 0.28 -21.92
CA GLU A 91 10.37 -0.69 -21.60
C GLU A 91 10.86 -1.77 -20.64
N ARG A 92 12.05 -2.35 -20.90
CA ARG A 92 12.66 -3.35 -20.02
C ARG A 92 12.97 -2.80 -18.63
N GLU A 93 13.42 -1.55 -18.55
CA GLU A 93 13.67 -0.89 -17.27
C GLU A 93 12.37 -0.66 -16.49
N LEU A 94 11.28 -0.32 -17.17
CA LEU A 94 9.95 -0.18 -16.55
C LEU A 94 9.44 -1.52 -16.05
N GLU A 95 9.50 -2.56 -16.87
CA GLU A 95 9.14 -3.93 -16.49
C GLU A 95 9.88 -4.36 -15.22
N TYR A 96 11.20 -4.13 -15.16
CA TYR A 96 11.99 -4.42 -13.96
C TYR A 96 11.49 -3.64 -12.74
N LYS A 97 11.23 -2.32 -12.86
CA LYS A 97 10.72 -1.50 -11.75
C LYS A 97 9.35 -1.97 -11.27
N HIS A 98 8.45 -2.31 -12.18
CA HIS A 98 7.10 -2.75 -11.85
C HIS A 98 7.09 -4.08 -11.11
N ARG A 99 7.93 -5.03 -11.54
CA ARG A 99 8.12 -6.31 -10.83
C ARG A 99 8.74 -6.17 -9.44
N HIS A 100 9.37 -5.04 -9.15
CA HIS A 100 10.06 -4.80 -7.87
C HIS A 100 9.38 -3.74 -7.01
N THR A 101 8.14 -3.38 -7.32
CA THR A 101 7.30 -2.49 -6.51
C THR A 101 6.14 -3.29 -5.93
N PHE A 102 6.09 -3.43 -4.60
CA PHE A 102 5.16 -4.35 -3.93
C PHE A 102 4.22 -3.68 -2.92
N ILE A 103 3.00 -4.21 -2.84
CA ILE A 103 2.11 -4.02 -1.69
C ILE A 103 1.78 -5.42 -1.17
N GLY A 104 2.11 -5.73 0.09
CA GLY A 104 1.99 -7.08 0.61
C GLY A 104 2.84 -8.06 -0.19
N THR A 105 2.23 -9.11 -0.72
CA THR A 105 2.90 -10.09 -1.60
C THR A 105 2.72 -9.82 -3.09
N ALA A 106 1.96 -8.80 -3.49
CA ALA A 106 1.64 -8.55 -4.89
C ALA A 106 2.48 -7.41 -5.47
N SER A 107 2.98 -7.60 -6.69
CA SER A 107 3.73 -6.59 -7.42
C SER A 107 2.82 -5.65 -8.22
N LEU A 108 3.37 -4.52 -8.66
CA LEU A 108 2.70 -3.63 -9.60
C LEU A 108 2.46 -4.32 -10.95
N ASP A 109 3.38 -5.19 -11.38
CA ASP A 109 3.23 -5.98 -12.61
C ASP A 109 1.98 -6.89 -12.52
N ASP A 110 1.83 -7.63 -11.41
CA ASP A 110 0.65 -8.49 -11.16
C ASP A 110 -0.65 -7.67 -11.15
N PHE A 111 -0.61 -6.46 -10.59
CA PHE A 111 -1.77 -5.58 -10.56
C PHE A 111 -2.16 -5.07 -11.95
N LEU A 112 -1.19 -4.71 -12.78
CA LEU A 112 -1.43 -4.22 -14.14
C LEU A 112 -1.93 -5.34 -15.06
N GLU A 113 -1.50 -6.58 -14.85
CA GLU A 113 -1.98 -7.74 -15.63
C GLU A 113 -3.50 -7.96 -15.48
N ILE A 114 -4.05 -7.71 -14.30
CA ILE A 114 -5.47 -7.90 -14.00
C ILE A 114 -6.32 -6.62 -14.10
N LEU A 115 -5.69 -5.45 -14.23
CA LEU A 115 -6.39 -4.18 -14.29
C LEU A 115 -7.08 -4.03 -15.65
N GLU A 116 -8.40 -3.88 -15.64
CA GLU A 116 -9.13 -3.61 -16.88
C GLU A 116 -8.88 -2.14 -17.28
N VAL A 117 -8.22 -1.96 -18.42
CA VAL A 117 -7.90 -0.65 -19.01
C VAL A 117 -8.50 -0.59 -20.43
N SER A 118 -9.18 0.52 -20.73
CA SER A 118 -9.73 0.78 -22.06
C SER A 118 -8.62 1.12 -23.08
N SER A 119 -8.95 1.14 -24.36
CA SER A 119 -8.02 1.49 -25.45
C SER A 119 -7.38 2.88 -25.30
N ASN A 120 -8.01 3.79 -24.53
CA ASN A 120 -7.51 5.14 -24.28
C ASN A 120 -6.67 5.23 -23.00
N HIS A 121 -6.23 4.09 -22.44
CA HIS A 121 -5.50 4.00 -21.18
C HIS A 121 -6.27 4.58 -19.97
N ILE A 122 -7.60 4.51 -20.02
CA ILE A 122 -8.50 4.92 -18.93
C ILE A 122 -9.04 3.66 -18.24
N THR A 123 -9.12 3.71 -16.92
CA THR A 123 -9.75 2.67 -16.09
C THR A 123 -10.82 3.30 -15.20
N THR A 124 -11.62 2.46 -14.53
CA THR A 124 -12.72 2.89 -13.66
C THR A 124 -12.44 2.53 -12.21
N ARG A 125 -13.08 3.25 -11.29
CA ARG A 125 -13.03 2.94 -9.85
C ARG A 125 -13.41 1.49 -9.54
N ALA A 126 -14.40 0.96 -10.25
CA ALA A 126 -14.84 -0.42 -10.08
C ALA A 126 -13.78 -1.42 -10.56
N SER A 127 -13.14 -1.18 -11.71
CA SER A 127 -12.05 -2.02 -12.24
C SER A 127 -10.86 -2.05 -11.27
N VAL A 128 -10.41 -0.87 -10.81
CA VAL A 128 -9.35 -0.75 -9.81
C VAL A 128 -9.67 -1.52 -8.53
N ALA A 129 -10.91 -1.37 -8.03
CA ALA A 129 -11.34 -2.09 -6.84
C ALA A 129 -11.36 -3.61 -7.04
N LYS A 130 -11.85 -4.09 -8.19
CA LYS A 130 -11.83 -5.53 -8.53
C LYS A 130 -10.42 -6.09 -8.56
N ALA A 131 -9.51 -5.40 -9.26
CA ALA A 131 -8.10 -5.79 -9.34
C ALA A 131 -7.46 -5.88 -7.95
N PHE A 132 -7.68 -4.86 -7.10
CA PHE A 132 -7.16 -4.86 -5.73
C PHE A 132 -7.73 -6.03 -4.90
N ILE A 133 -9.06 -6.23 -4.94
CA ILE A 133 -9.74 -7.32 -4.23
C ILE A 133 -9.23 -8.69 -4.69
N PHE A 134 -8.96 -8.85 -5.99
CA PHE A 134 -8.41 -10.08 -6.54
C PHE A 134 -7.05 -10.40 -5.92
N LEU A 135 -6.12 -9.44 -5.88
CA LEU A 135 -4.81 -9.64 -5.25
C LEU A 135 -4.92 -9.95 -3.75
N VAL A 136 -5.81 -9.27 -3.03
CA VAL A 136 -6.06 -9.57 -1.61
C VAL A 136 -6.55 -11.01 -1.44
N SER A 137 -7.45 -11.46 -2.30
CA SER A 137 -7.96 -12.83 -2.25
C SER A 137 -6.84 -13.85 -2.49
N ALA A 138 -5.92 -13.56 -3.42
CA ALA A 138 -4.77 -14.40 -3.72
C ALA A 138 -3.77 -14.43 -2.54
N GLU A 139 -3.44 -13.28 -1.94
CA GLU A 139 -2.59 -13.19 -0.75
C GLU A 139 -3.18 -13.99 0.42
N HIS A 140 -4.48 -13.84 0.68
CA HIS A 140 -5.18 -14.59 1.73
C HIS A 140 -5.19 -16.10 1.46
N LEU A 141 -5.39 -16.52 0.21
CA LEU A 141 -5.35 -17.92 -0.18
C LEU A 141 -3.94 -18.49 0.03
N HIS A 142 -2.91 -17.76 -0.41
CA HIS A 142 -1.52 -18.14 -0.25
C HIS A 142 -1.16 -18.31 1.23
N ALA A 143 -1.51 -17.34 2.08
CA ALA A 143 -1.25 -17.40 3.52
C ALA A 143 -1.90 -18.62 4.20
N ARG A 144 -3.11 -19.00 3.76
CA ARG A 144 -3.80 -20.22 4.24
C ARG A 144 -3.08 -21.50 3.80
N GLN A 145 -2.67 -21.57 2.53
CA GLN A 145 -2.00 -22.74 1.97
C GLN A 145 -0.62 -22.97 2.58
N CYS A 146 0.09 -21.90 2.94
CA CYS A 146 1.37 -21.98 3.64
C CYS A 146 1.22 -22.28 5.14
N SER A 147 0.00 -22.30 5.69
CA SER A 147 -0.21 -22.60 7.10
C SER A 147 -0.07 -24.08 7.39
N ILE A 148 0.80 -24.41 8.33
CA ILE A 148 0.98 -25.78 8.86
C ILE A 148 -0.20 -26.15 9.78
N LYS A 149 -0.89 -25.15 10.32
CA LYS A 149 -1.96 -25.26 11.31
C LYS A 149 -3.27 -24.72 10.73
N PRO A 150 -4.31 -25.54 10.53
CA PRO A 150 -5.56 -25.09 9.94
C PRO A 150 -6.43 -24.28 10.93
N GLU A 151 -6.18 -24.35 12.24
CA GLU A 151 -6.98 -23.66 13.24
C GLU A 151 -6.93 -22.12 13.12
N GLY A 152 -8.08 -21.46 13.35
CA GLY A 152 -8.20 -20.00 13.40
C GLY A 152 -8.36 -19.31 12.03
N TRP A 153 -8.16 -20.03 10.93
CA TRP A 153 -8.40 -19.52 9.58
C TRP A 153 -9.88 -19.39 9.22
N ASP A 154 -10.75 -20.05 9.97
CA ASP A 154 -12.21 -19.93 9.93
C ASP A 154 -12.70 -18.55 10.39
N LEU A 155 -11.95 -17.87 11.26
CA LEU A 155 -12.23 -16.50 11.71
C LEU A 155 -11.81 -15.44 10.69
N VAL A 156 -10.93 -15.80 9.75
CA VAL A 156 -10.49 -14.89 8.67
C VAL A 156 -11.51 -14.96 7.54
N SER A 157 -12.25 -13.86 7.35
CA SER A 157 -13.28 -13.79 6.30
C SER A 157 -12.71 -14.12 4.91
N ARG A 158 -13.54 -14.75 4.07
CA ARG A 158 -13.22 -14.96 2.65
C ARG A 158 -13.63 -13.73 1.88
N ILE A 159 -12.68 -13.18 1.13
CA ILE A 159 -12.91 -12.03 0.27
C ILE A 159 -13.23 -12.56 -1.13
N THR A 160 -14.38 -12.16 -1.67
CA THR A 160 -14.85 -12.53 -3.01
C THR A 160 -14.79 -11.33 -3.95
N THR A 161 -14.43 -11.59 -5.21
CA THR A 161 -14.16 -10.58 -6.25
C THR A 161 -15.38 -9.76 -6.68
N ASP A 162 -16.59 -10.25 -6.39
CA ASP A 162 -17.85 -9.55 -6.71
C ASP A 162 -18.08 -8.30 -5.85
N SER A 163 -17.25 -8.08 -4.83
CA SER A 163 -17.37 -7.01 -3.82
C SER A 163 -16.91 -5.63 -4.29
N SER A 164 -16.81 -5.39 -5.60
CA SER A 164 -16.33 -4.11 -6.18
C SER A 164 -17.17 -2.89 -5.79
N ASN A 165 -18.40 -3.11 -5.34
CA ASN A 165 -19.33 -2.08 -4.85
C ASN A 165 -19.64 -2.29 -3.35
N SER A 166 -18.61 -2.65 -2.58
CA SER A 166 -18.76 -3.00 -1.17
C SER A 166 -18.89 -1.77 -0.27
N ASP A 167 -19.70 -1.94 0.79
CA ASP A 167 -19.91 -0.95 1.85
C ASP A 167 -18.58 -0.41 2.41
N TYR A 168 -18.60 0.82 2.93
CA TYR A 168 -17.45 1.50 3.51
C TYR A 168 -16.68 0.62 4.51
N VAL A 169 -17.42 -0.14 5.34
CA VAL A 169 -16.83 -1.05 6.34
C VAL A 169 -16.01 -2.15 5.66
N ALA A 170 -16.51 -2.73 4.59
CA ALA A 170 -15.81 -3.77 3.85
C ALA A 170 -14.55 -3.22 3.17
N GLN A 171 -14.61 -2.01 2.58
CA GLN A 171 -13.42 -1.36 2.00
C GLN A 171 -12.33 -1.07 3.05
N ALA A 172 -12.73 -0.75 4.29
CA ALA A 172 -11.80 -0.52 5.40
C ALA A 172 -11.19 -1.81 5.97
N GLN A 173 -11.84 -2.96 5.75
CA GLN A 173 -11.39 -4.27 6.24
C GLN A 173 -10.58 -5.06 5.21
N THR A 174 -10.86 -4.87 3.91
CA THR A 174 -10.08 -5.45 2.81
C THR A 174 -8.70 -4.82 2.75
N LYS A 175 -7.65 -5.63 2.95
CA LYS A 175 -6.25 -5.19 3.03
C LYS A 175 -5.36 -6.02 2.12
N LEU A 176 -4.48 -5.34 1.41
CA LEU A 176 -3.32 -5.91 0.74
C LEU A 176 -2.09 -5.46 1.51
N GLY A 177 -1.35 -6.37 2.14
CA GLY A 177 -0.34 -6.00 3.13
C GLY A 177 -0.94 -5.12 4.24
N ALA A 178 -0.40 -3.91 4.41
CA ALA A 178 -0.87 -2.90 5.36
C ALA A 178 -1.81 -1.85 4.76
N VAL A 179 -2.06 -1.87 3.45
CA VAL A 179 -2.89 -0.87 2.75
C VAL A 179 -4.32 -1.40 2.62
N THR A 180 -5.30 -0.61 3.05
CA THR A 180 -6.73 -0.93 2.85
C THR A 180 -7.20 -0.53 1.45
N LEU A 181 -8.23 -1.22 0.94
CA LEU A 181 -8.88 -0.84 -0.33
C LEU A 181 -9.35 0.61 -0.29
N LYS A 182 -9.96 1.04 0.82
CA LYS A 182 -10.36 2.44 0.99
C LYS A 182 -9.18 3.41 0.82
N GLN A 183 -8.08 3.18 1.55
CA GLN A 183 -6.90 4.04 1.47
C GLN A 183 -6.35 4.08 0.04
N PHE A 184 -6.30 2.93 -0.63
CA PHE A 184 -5.82 2.84 -2.00
C PHE A 184 -6.70 3.65 -2.97
N LEU A 185 -8.03 3.52 -2.88
CA LEU A 185 -8.96 4.29 -3.70
C LEU A 185 -8.92 5.79 -3.41
N ASP A 186 -8.67 6.19 -2.16
CA ASP A 186 -8.54 7.60 -1.78
C ASP A 186 -7.24 8.25 -2.32
N LEU A 187 -6.25 7.47 -2.75
CA LEU A 187 -5.02 7.98 -3.41
C LEU A 187 -5.23 8.31 -4.89
N ILE A 188 -6.32 7.85 -5.49
CA ILE A 188 -6.54 7.94 -6.93
C ILE A 188 -7.52 9.08 -7.23
N PRO A 189 -7.14 10.06 -8.06
CA PRO A 189 -7.99 11.18 -8.41
C PRO A 189 -8.99 10.76 -9.50
N PHE A 190 -10.05 10.05 -9.11
CA PHE A 190 -11.17 9.75 -9.99
C PHE A 190 -11.94 11.02 -10.35
N ASP A 191 -12.41 11.11 -11.59
CA ASP A 191 -13.32 12.16 -12.02
C ASP A 191 -14.77 11.91 -11.57
N ASP A 192 -15.68 12.80 -11.96
CA ASP A 192 -17.11 12.69 -11.63
C ASP A 192 -17.78 11.44 -12.21
N LYS A 193 -17.19 10.83 -13.24
CA LYS A 193 -17.66 9.57 -13.85
C LYS A 193 -17.04 8.34 -13.20
N GLY A 194 -16.13 8.52 -12.25
CA GLY A 194 -15.37 7.44 -11.63
C GLY A 194 -14.29 6.88 -12.55
N GLU A 195 -13.86 7.64 -13.55
CA GLU A 195 -12.82 7.29 -14.52
C GLU A 195 -11.48 7.93 -14.13
N VAL A 196 -10.38 7.29 -14.54
CA VAL A 196 -9.03 7.80 -14.28
C VAL A 196 -8.02 7.22 -15.29
N SER A 197 -6.95 7.96 -15.59
CA SER A 197 -5.81 7.43 -16.35
C SER A 197 -5.10 6.31 -15.58
N ALA A 198 -4.71 5.24 -16.29
CA ALA A 198 -3.93 4.14 -15.73
C ALA A 198 -2.60 4.61 -15.10
N LEU A 199 -1.99 5.69 -15.61
CA LEU A 199 -0.78 6.27 -15.04
C LEU A 199 -0.97 6.77 -13.60
N ASN A 200 -2.15 7.35 -13.30
CA ASN A 200 -2.45 7.79 -11.93
C ASN A 200 -2.61 6.59 -10.99
N VAL A 201 -3.10 5.45 -11.50
CA VAL A 201 -3.21 4.21 -10.72
C VAL A 201 -1.83 3.63 -10.41
N VAL A 202 -0.90 3.65 -11.38
CA VAL A 202 0.51 3.30 -11.16
C VAL A 202 1.14 4.19 -10.08
N GLY A 203 0.88 5.49 -10.14
CA GLY A 203 1.31 6.45 -9.11
C GLY A 203 0.75 6.12 -7.73
N ALA A 204 -0.55 5.81 -7.64
CA ALA A 204 -1.20 5.41 -6.40
C ALA A 204 -0.65 4.09 -5.85
N PHE A 205 -0.34 3.10 -6.72
CA PHE A 205 0.28 1.85 -6.31
C PHE A 205 1.68 2.07 -5.74
N SER A 206 2.48 2.91 -6.39
CA SER A 206 3.80 3.29 -5.89
C SER A 206 3.71 3.98 -4.51
N ALA A 207 2.74 4.88 -4.33
CA ALA A 207 2.47 5.51 -3.04
C ALA A 207 2.01 4.49 -1.98
N GLY A 208 1.12 3.56 -2.35
CA GLY A 208 0.67 2.46 -1.50
C GLY A 208 1.82 1.54 -1.08
N SER A 209 2.73 1.23 -2.00
CA SER A 209 3.94 0.44 -1.73
C SER A 209 4.81 1.09 -0.66
N HIS A 210 4.99 2.41 -0.72
CA HIS A 210 5.71 3.14 0.32
C HIS A 210 4.99 3.11 1.68
N MET A 211 3.66 3.22 1.68
CA MET A 211 2.85 3.11 2.90
C MET A 211 3.01 1.72 3.54
N ASP A 212 2.99 0.67 2.73
CA ASP A 212 3.16 -0.70 3.16
C ASP A 212 4.56 -0.97 3.74
N ALA A 213 5.60 -0.55 3.02
CA ALA A 213 6.98 -0.67 3.47
C ALA A 213 7.20 0.03 4.83
N LYS A 214 6.62 1.23 5.02
CA LYS A 214 6.67 1.96 6.29
C LYS A 214 5.94 1.24 7.42
N ALA A 215 4.79 0.63 7.14
CA ALA A 215 4.04 -0.13 8.14
C ALA A 215 4.81 -1.38 8.61
N SER A 216 5.58 -2.00 7.71
CA SER A 216 6.45 -3.15 8.01
C SER A 216 7.74 -2.75 8.74
N ALA A 217 8.33 -1.60 8.39
CA ALA A 217 9.57 -1.09 8.99
C ALA A 217 9.42 -0.60 10.45
N GLY A 218 8.20 -0.53 10.97
CA GLY A 218 7.94 -0.16 12.36
C GLY A 218 8.50 -1.17 13.36
N VAL A 219 9.73 -0.95 13.81
CA VAL A 219 10.36 -1.67 14.93
C VAL A 219 9.41 -1.65 16.14
N GLY A 220 8.80 -2.79 16.46
CA GLY A 220 8.04 -2.94 17.70
C GLY A 220 6.55 -2.60 17.64
N SER A 221 5.84 -2.96 16.57
CA SER A 221 4.37 -3.03 16.65
C SER A 221 3.97 -3.89 17.86
N LYS A 222 3.15 -3.32 18.77
CA LYS A 222 2.66 -4.01 19.98
C LYS A 222 2.01 -5.35 19.63
N ALA A 223 1.27 -5.40 18.52
CA ALA A 223 0.67 -6.63 18.01
C ALA A 223 1.73 -7.65 17.58
N GLY A 224 2.80 -7.21 16.90
CA GLY A 224 3.92 -8.08 16.54
C GLY A 224 4.64 -8.66 17.76
N MET A 225 4.91 -7.84 18.77
CA MET A 225 5.51 -8.30 20.04
C MET A 225 4.60 -9.30 20.76
N PHE A 226 3.29 -9.02 20.81
CA PHE A 226 2.32 -9.91 21.44
C PHE A 226 2.22 -11.25 20.71
N ARG A 227 2.15 -11.26 19.36
CA ARG A 227 2.19 -12.49 18.57
C ARG A 227 3.45 -13.31 18.82
N LYS A 228 4.62 -12.67 18.85
CA LYS A 228 5.90 -13.34 19.19
C LYS A 228 5.86 -13.98 20.59
N TRP A 229 5.32 -13.28 21.57
CA TRP A 229 5.14 -13.81 22.92
C TRP A 229 4.17 -15.00 22.95
N MET A 230 3.01 -14.91 22.28
CA MET A 230 2.04 -16.01 22.19
C MET A 230 2.66 -17.28 21.60
N VAL A 231 3.38 -17.16 20.48
CA VAL A 231 4.07 -18.29 19.84
C VAL A 231 5.08 -18.90 20.81
N LYS A 232 5.84 -18.09 21.55
CA LYS A 232 6.78 -18.58 22.58
C LYS A 232 6.06 -19.33 23.70
N GLN A 233 4.90 -18.89 24.16
CA GLN A 233 4.14 -19.62 25.19
C GLN A 233 3.61 -20.96 24.66
N MET A 234 3.14 -21.00 23.41
CA MET A 234 2.61 -22.22 22.79
C MET A 234 3.71 -23.22 22.40
N GLY A 235 4.94 -22.75 22.15
CA GLY A 235 6.10 -23.60 21.83
C GLY A 235 6.89 -24.10 23.04
N ILE A 236 6.64 -23.60 24.25
CA ILE A 236 7.30 -24.04 25.50
C ILE A 236 6.54 -25.19 26.19
N GLY A 237 5.41 -25.64 25.63
CA GLY A 237 4.59 -26.73 26.16
C GLY A 237 4.44 -27.95 25.26
N ALA A 238 5.31 -28.13 24.26
CA ALA A 238 5.33 -29.29 23.38
C ALA A 238 6.54 -30.19 23.66
#